data_AF-A0A4R9QDQ1-F1
#
_entry.id   AF-A0A4R9QDQ1-F1
#
_cell.length_a   1.000
_cell.length_b   1.000
_cell.length_c   1.000
_cell.angle_alpha   90.00
_cell.angle_beta   90.00
_cell.angle_gamma   90.00
#
_symmetry.space_group_name_H-M   'P 1'
#
loop_
_entity.id
_entity.type
_entity.pdbx_description
1 polymer ?
#
loop_
_entity_poly.entity_id
_entity_poly.type
_entity_poly.pdbx_seq_one_letter_code
_entity_poly.pdbx_strand_id
1 'polypeptide(L)'
;MNDAEIRAVPESNGFRAEFKKIHRSDWQAVCKNGVTELFDTKDQAEVAAYRALMKHLFGDGIVRDGEKAGAALSQAEEKFGKLLRGGGKTVAVERR
;
A
#
# COMPACT_ATOMS: atom_id res chain seq x y z
N MET A 1 10.65 -23.65 1.63
CA MET A 1 9.78 -22.77 0.83
C MET A 1 9.34 -21.65 1.77
N ASN A 2 9.56 -20.39 1.39
CA ASN A 2 9.42 -19.24 2.28
C ASN A 2 8.19 -18.46 1.84
N ASP A 3 7.01 -18.93 2.23
CA ASP A 3 5.75 -18.33 1.78
C ASP A 3 5.26 -17.27 2.78
N ALA A 4 4.60 -16.25 2.25
CA ALA A 4 3.90 -15.27 3.07
C ALA A 4 2.55 -15.85 3.48
N GLU A 5 2.35 -16.06 4.77
CA GLU A 5 1.14 -16.71 5.29
C GLU A 5 0.37 -15.78 6.22
N ILE A 6 -0.94 -15.96 6.27
CA ILE A 6 -1.84 -15.28 7.19
C ILE A 6 -2.61 -16.32 7.99
N ARG A 7 -2.94 -16.01 9.24
CA ARG A 7 -3.82 -16.85 10.06
C ARG A 7 -4.62 -16.02 11.05
N ALA A 8 -5.79 -16.53 11.38
CA ALA A 8 -6.61 -16.06 12.49
C ALA A 8 -6.52 -17.08 13.64
N VAL A 9 -6.04 -16.64 14.80
CA VAL A 9 -5.92 -17.47 16.00
C VAL A 9 -7.09 -17.13 16.93
N PRO A 10 -7.96 -18.09 17.30
CA PRO A 10 -9.03 -17.84 18.26
C PRO A 10 -8.45 -17.57 19.66
N GLU A 11 -8.91 -16.51 20.28
CA GLU A 11 -8.60 -16.08 21.65
C GLU A 11 -9.91 -15.87 22.44
N SER A 12 -9.83 -15.81 23.77
CA SER A 12 -11.01 -15.76 24.65
C SER A 12 -11.96 -14.58 24.38
N ASN A 13 -11.48 -13.53 23.71
CA ASN A 13 -12.24 -12.32 23.42
C ASN A 13 -12.25 -11.97 21.91
N GLY A 14 -12.06 -12.95 21.02
CA GLY A 14 -12.13 -12.76 19.57
C GLY A 14 -11.08 -13.55 18.78
N PHE A 15 -10.69 -13.03 17.62
CA PHE A 15 -9.68 -13.62 16.75
C PHE A 15 -8.48 -12.67 16.64
N ARG A 16 -7.30 -13.19 16.99
CA ARG A 16 -6.03 -12.51 16.78
C ARG A 16 -5.56 -12.72 15.33
N ALA A 17 -5.38 -11.61 14.62
CA ALA A 17 -4.82 -11.62 13.27
C ALA A 17 -3.29 -11.72 13.32
N GLU A 18 -2.73 -12.71 12.64
CA GLU A 18 -1.28 -12.88 12.52
C GLU A 18 -0.83 -13.07 11.08
N PHE A 19 0.36 -12.58 10.78
CA PHE A 19 0.98 -12.72 9.47
C PHE A 19 2.45 -13.11 9.60
N LYS A 20 2.93 -13.85 8.61
CA LYS A 20 4.32 -14.30 8.50
C LYS A 20 4.95 -13.71 7.24
N LYS A 21 6.15 -13.14 7.40
CA LYS A 21 6.90 -12.55 6.28
C LYS A 21 7.75 -13.63 5.61
N ILE A 22 7.93 -13.54 4.30
CA ILE A 22 8.75 -14.47 3.50
C ILE A 22 10.13 -14.72 4.12
N HIS A 23 10.81 -13.67 4.58
CA HIS A 23 12.17 -13.76 5.10
C HIS A 23 12.24 -13.96 6.63
N ARG A 24 11.12 -14.14 7.33
CA ARG A 24 11.07 -14.34 8.79
C ARG A 24 10.28 -15.59 9.13
N SER A 25 10.80 -16.39 10.05
CA SER A 25 10.08 -17.56 10.56
C SER A 25 8.99 -17.19 11.57
N ASP A 26 9.08 -16.01 12.17
CA ASP A 26 8.21 -15.58 13.26
C ASP A 26 6.86 -15.04 12.75
N TRP A 27 5.80 -15.44 13.45
CA TRP A 27 4.47 -14.87 13.29
C TRP A 27 4.39 -13.52 14.00
N GLN A 28 3.88 -12.51 13.30
CA GLN A 28 3.66 -11.18 13.85
C GLN A 28 2.17 -10.92 13.99
N ALA A 29 1.75 -10.47 15.16
CA ALA A 29 0.38 -10.03 15.37
C ALA A 29 0.13 -8.68 14.72
N VAL A 30 -1.09 -8.47 14.22
CA VAL A 30 -1.54 -7.16 13.76
C VAL A 30 -1.77 -6.29 15.00
N CYS A 31 -0.98 -5.22 15.11
CA CYS A 31 -1.10 -4.25 16.20
C CYS A 31 -1.53 -2.89 15.64
N LYS A 32 -2.51 -2.28 16.30
CA LYS A 32 -2.94 -0.91 16.04
C LYS A 32 -2.53 -0.05 17.22
N ASN A 33 -1.75 0.99 16.98
CA ASN A 33 -1.20 1.86 18.02
C ASN A 33 -0.41 1.10 19.13
N GLY A 34 0.26 0.00 18.76
CA GLY A 34 1.06 -0.81 19.70
C GLY A 34 0.28 -1.84 20.52
N VAL A 35 -1.05 -1.92 20.35
CA VAL A 35 -1.90 -2.92 21.00
C VAL A 35 -2.35 -3.96 19.98
N THR A 36 -2.28 -5.24 20.33
CA THR A 36 -2.79 -6.34 19.49
C THR A 36 -4.29 -6.17 19.26
N GLU A 37 -4.71 -6.12 18.00
CA GLU A 37 -6.12 -5.98 17.63
C GLU A 37 -6.79 -7.35 17.58
N LEU A 38 -7.89 -7.49 18.32
CA LEU A 38 -8.76 -8.65 18.27
C LEU A 38 -9.96 -8.31 17.39
N PHE A 39 -10.35 -9.25 16.54
CA PHE A 39 -11.49 -9.12 15.64
C PHE A 39 -12.61 -10.06 16.06
N ASP A 40 -13.87 -9.66 15.83
CA ASP A 40 -15.03 -10.46 16.23
C ASP A 40 -15.18 -11.72 15.38
N THR A 41 -14.71 -11.67 14.13
CA THR A 41 -14.84 -12.75 13.16
C THR A 41 -13.49 -13.17 12.57
N LYS A 42 -13.41 -14.45 12.21
CA LYS A 42 -12.22 -15.03 11.56
C LYS A 42 -11.88 -14.32 10.25
N ASP A 43 -12.89 -14.01 9.45
CA ASP A 43 -12.72 -13.34 8.15
C ASP A 43 -12.13 -11.94 8.31
N GLN A 44 -12.63 -11.15 9.27
CA GLN A 44 -12.06 -9.83 9.58
C GLN A 44 -10.59 -9.92 10.01
N ALA A 45 -10.24 -10.92 10.84
CA ALA A 45 -8.85 -11.14 11.24
C ALA A 45 -7.96 -11.50 10.05
N GLU A 46 -8.40 -12.36 9.14
CA GLU A 46 -7.65 -12.74 7.94
C GLU A 46 -7.46 -11.55 6.99
N VAL A 47 -8.52 -10.76 6.75
CA VAL A 47 -8.44 -9.54 5.93
C VAL A 47 -7.49 -8.52 6.55
N ALA A 48 -7.52 -8.34 7.87
CA ALA A 48 -6.62 -7.44 8.58
C ALA A 48 -5.15 -7.93 8.51
N ALA A 49 -4.91 -9.23 8.72
CA ALA A 49 -3.60 -9.85 8.57
C ALA A 49 -3.05 -9.67 7.15
N TYR A 50 -3.88 -9.87 6.14
CA TYR A 50 -3.51 -9.67 4.74
C TYR A 50 -3.15 -8.21 4.45
N ARG A 51 -3.98 -7.25 4.91
CA ARG A 51 -3.69 -5.81 4.74
C ARG A 51 -2.39 -5.40 5.43
N ALA A 52 -2.14 -5.90 6.64
CA ALA A 52 -0.90 -5.64 7.37
C ALA A 52 0.32 -6.23 6.66
N LEU A 53 0.21 -7.47 6.17
CA LEU A 53 1.24 -8.14 5.39
C LEU A 53 1.55 -7.36 4.09
N MET A 54 0.52 -6.93 3.37
CA MET A 54 0.68 -6.16 2.14
C MET A 54 1.32 -4.79 2.39
N LYS A 55 0.93 -4.09 3.46
CA LYS A 55 1.59 -2.85 3.90
C LYS A 55 3.06 -3.07 4.26
N HIS A 56 3.42 -4.24 4.80
CA HIS A 56 4.82 -4.55 5.08
C HIS A 56 5.62 -4.96 3.83
N LEU A 57 5.01 -5.65 2.88
CA LEU A 57 5.67 -6.09 1.64
C LEU A 57 5.87 -4.95 0.65
N PHE A 58 4.84 -4.12 0.46
CA PHE A 58 4.85 -3.02 -0.51
C PHE A 58 5.17 -1.65 0.14
N GLY A 59 5.40 -1.63 1.46
CA GLY A 59 5.55 -0.41 2.26
C GLY A 59 4.23 0.35 2.44
N ASP A 60 4.26 1.52 3.09
CA ASP A 60 3.19 2.54 3.03
C ASP A 60 3.00 3.10 1.59
N GLY A 61 3.68 2.50 0.62
CA GLY A 61 3.73 2.82 -0.79
C GLY A 61 2.60 2.23 -1.64
N ILE A 62 1.63 1.50 -1.06
CA ILE A 62 0.27 1.50 -1.64
C ILE A 62 -0.42 2.77 -1.14
N VAL A 63 0.15 3.90 -1.52
CA VAL A 63 -0.63 5.13 -1.67
C VAL A 63 -1.70 4.75 -2.67
N ARG A 64 -2.94 4.61 -2.19
CA ARG A 64 -4.14 4.67 -3.03
C ARG A 64 -3.90 5.79 -4.04
N ASP A 65 -3.73 5.44 -5.31
CA ASP A 65 -3.39 6.30 -6.45
C ASP A 65 -4.17 7.63 -6.45
N GLY A 66 -3.66 8.63 -5.73
CA GLY A 66 -4.31 9.93 -5.60
C GLY A 66 -3.35 10.99 -5.09
N GLU A 67 -2.49 10.65 -4.11
CA GLU A 67 -1.64 11.66 -3.47
C GLU A 67 -0.35 11.96 -4.24
N LYS A 68 0.22 10.99 -4.96
CA LYS A 68 1.43 11.20 -5.79
C LYS A 68 1.13 11.60 -7.24
N ALA A 69 -0.11 11.45 -7.71
CA ALA A 69 -0.51 11.93 -9.02
C ALA A 69 -0.55 13.47 -9.08
N GLY A 70 -0.97 14.14 -8.00
CA GLY A 70 -1.11 15.61 -7.97
C GLY A 70 0.21 16.38 -8.15
N ALA A 71 1.29 15.94 -7.50
CA ALA A 71 2.57 16.64 -7.60
C ALA A 71 3.24 16.47 -8.97
N ALA A 72 3.15 15.28 -9.58
CA ALA A 72 3.69 15.03 -10.91
C ALA A 72 2.84 15.70 -12.01
N LEU A 73 1.52 15.71 -11.86
CA LEU A 73 0.59 16.35 -12.80
C LEU A 73 0.68 17.88 -12.71
N SER A 74 0.79 18.44 -11.50
CA SER A 74 1.02 19.88 -11.31
C SER A 74 2.38 20.33 -11.89
N GLN A 75 3.45 19.56 -11.71
CA GLN A 75 4.74 19.85 -12.36
C GLN A 75 4.70 19.72 -13.89
N ALA A 76 3.90 18.78 -14.41
CA ALA A 76 3.69 18.64 -15.85
C ALA A 76 2.87 19.83 -16.41
N GLU A 77 1.77 20.20 -15.77
CA GLU A 77 0.94 21.34 -16.15
C GLU A 77 1.68 22.66 -16.07
N GLU A 78 2.54 22.87 -15.06
CA GLU A 78 3.34 24.09 -14.95
C GLU A 78 4.40 24.19 -16.08
N LYS A 79 4.99 23.05 -16.47
CA LYS A 79 5.92 22.97 -17.62
C LYS A 79 5.20 23.16 -18.95
N PHE A 80 4.02 22.55 -19.13
CA PHE A 80 3.19 22.71 -20.33
C PHE A 80 2.62 24.14 -20.46
N GLY A 81 2.21 24.76 -19.35
CA GLY A 81 1.73 26.14 -19.33
C GLY A 81 2.82 27.15 -19.70
N LYS A 82 4.08 26.94 -19.27
CA LYS A 82 5.23 27.75 -19.70
C LYS A 82 5.55 27.58 -21.19
N LEU A 83 5.38 26.38 -21.72
CA LEU A 83 5.58 26.07 -23.15
C LEU A 83 4.51 26.72 -24.05
N LEU A 84 3.26 26.75 -23.60
CA LEU A 84 2.13 27.26 -24.39
C LEU A 84 1.92 28.78 -24.26
N ARG A 85 2.32 29.41 -23.16
CA ARG A 85 2.08 30.85 -22.90
C ARG A 85 3.20 31.76 -23.44
N GLY A 86 4.31 31.20 -23.93
CA GLY A 86 5.49 31.95 -24.36
C GLY A 86 6.03 31.54 -25.72
N GLY A 87 5.21 31.57 -26.78
CA GLY A 87 5.67 31.69 -28.18
C GLY A 87 6.83 30.80 -28.66
N GLY A 88 7.02 29.60 -28.08
CA GLY A 88 8.21 28.78 -28.26
C GLY A 88 7.98 27.62 -29.22
N LYS A 89 8.47 27.78 -30.46
CA LYS A 89 8.61 26.83 -31.58
C LYS A 89 7.98 25.43 -31.43
N THR A 90 6.98 25.18 -32.27
CA THR A 90 6.38 23.87 -32.59
C THR A 90 7.44 22.82 -32.89
N VAL A 91 7.57 21.81 -32.03
CA VAL A 91 8.33 20.60 -32.32
C VAL A 91 7.41 19.63 -33.04
N ALA A 92 7.65 19.41 -34.34
CA ALA A 92 6.95 18.40 -35.11
C ALA A 92 7.48 17.01 -34.70
N VAL A 93 6.63 16.21 -34.04
CA VAL A 93 6.95 14.82 -33.71
C VAL A 93 6.38 13.94 -34.82
N GLU A 94 7.24 13.43 -35.70
CA GLU A 94 6.87 12.38 -36.65
C GLU A 94 6.57 11.08 -35.88
N ARG A 95 5.37 10.52 -36.10
CA ARG A 95 5.02 9.17 -35.65
C ARG A 95 5.50 8.18 -36.70
N ARG A 96 6.36 7.25 -36.32
CA ARG A 96 6.73 6.08 -37.12
C ARG A 96 5.70 4.98 -36.94
#